data_AF-X1AC11-F1
#
_entry.id   AF-X1AC11-F1
#
_cell.length_a   1.000
_cell.length_b   1.000
_cell.length_c   1.000
_cell.angle_alpha   90.00
_cell.angle_beta   90.00
_cell.angle_gamma   90.00
#
_symmetry.space_group_name_H-M   'P 1'
#
loop_
_entity.id
_entity.type
_entity.pdbx_description
1 polymer ?
#
loop_
_entity_poly.entity_id
_entity_poly.type
_entity_poly.pdbx_seq_one_letter_code
_entity_poly.pdbx_strand_id
1 'polypeptide(L)'
;FISLPARKFVTIDVAISEEQDPTNTLLGEIEKYDLSEAVVRVFYTMPAEREDLLDFKRINSALEGAFLVTSIAKKSKPVERVKRAEISEDLGMLEAMDKYIQNSPDLVPLSEELKTYAQKLEQELEGNA
;
A
#
# COMPACT_ATOMS: atom_id res chain seq x y z
N PHE A 1 -15.52 -19.64 -30.16
CA PHE A 1 -15.42 -19.47 -28.70
C PHE A 1 -16.70 -20.02 -28.09
N ILE A 2 -16.64 -20.90 -27.09
CA ILE A 2 -17.82 -21.47 -26.42
C ILE A 2 -17.83 -20.91 -25.00
N SER A 3 -18.89 -20.19 -24.64
CA SER A 3 -19.05 -19.65 -23.29
C SER A 3 -19.43 -20.80 -22.34
N LEU A 4 -18.67 -20.95 -21.26
CA LEU A 4 -18.97 -21.90 -20.20
C LEU A 4 -19.77 -21.20 -19.10
N PRO A 5 -20.64 -21.93 -18.39
CA PRO A 5 -21.34 -21.41 -17.22
C PRO A 5 -20.33 -21.23 -16.06
N ALA A 6 -19.63 -20.10 -16.07
CA ALA A 6 -18.73 -19.69 -15.01
C ALA A 6 -19.40 -18.60 -14.16
N ARG A 7 -19.19 -18.66 -12.84
CA ARG A 7 -19.69 -17.62 -11.93
C ARG A 7 -18.97 -16.30 -12.19
N LYS A 8 -19.71 -15.21 -12.01
CA LYS A 8 -19.16 -13.84 -12.10
C LYS A 8 -18.27 -13.56 -10.90
N PHE A 9 -17.17 -12.86 -11.12
CA PHE A 9 -16.33 -12.30 -10.07
C PHE A 9 -16.51 -10.78 -10.09
N VAL A 10 -17.00 -10.23 -8.98
CA VAL A 10 -17.24 -8.78 -8.84
C VAL A 10 -16.28 -8.23 -7.81
N THR A 11 -15.44 -7.27 -8.22
CA THR A 11 -14.61 -6.50 -7.30
C THR A 11 -15.20 -5.11 -7.17
N ILE A 12 -15.59 -4.76 -5.95
CA ILE A 12 -16.13 -3.45 -5.59
C ILE A 12 -14.98 -2.69 -4.91
N ASP A 13 -14.57 -1.57 -5.49
CA ASP A 13 -13.47 -0.74 -4.99
C ASP A 13 -13.99 0.69 -4.78
N VAL A 14 -14.00 1.13 -3.52
CA VAL A 14 -14.64 2.39 -3.12
C VAL A 14 -13.64 3.26 -2.38
N ALA A 15 -13.49 4.50 -2.81
CA ALA A 15 -12.78 5.53 -2.07
C ALA A 15 -13.81 6.37 -1.30
N ILE A 16 -13.67 6.43 0.02
CA ILE A 16 -14.59 7.13 0.92
C ILE A 16 -13.88 8.39 1.43
N SER A 17 -14.43 9.56 1.13
CA SER A 17 -13.92 10.85 1.60
C SER A 17 -14.30 11.14 3.06
N GLU A 18 -13.63 12.09 3.69
CA GLU A 18 -13.84 12.46 5.10
C GLU A 18 -15.21 13.10 5.36
N GLU A 19 -15.83 13.71 4.36
CA GLU A 19 -17.12 14.39 4.47
C GLU A 19 -18.31 13.44 4.29
N GLN A 20 -18.07 12.19 3.90
CA GLN A 20 -19.11 11.22 3.58
C GLN A 20 -19.38 10.26 4.76
N ASP A 21 -20.59 9.70 4.77
CA ASP A 21 -20.95 8.56 5.62
C ASP A 21 -20.37 7.27 4.99
N PRO A 22 -19.42 6.60 5.66
CA PRO A 22 -18.74 5.44 5.08
C PRO A 22 -19.66 4.28 4.74
N THR A 23 -20.67 4.05 5.57
CA THR A 23 -21.60 2.93 5.39
C THR A 23 -22.51 3.20 4.19
N ASN A 24 -23.10 4.40 4.11
CA ASN A 24 -24.01 4.72 3.02
C ASN A 24 -23.29 4.81 1.67
N THR A 25 -22.06 5.33 1.62
CA THR A 25 -21.25 5.35 0.39
C THR A 25 -20.97 3.93 -0.10
N LEU A 26 -20.59 3.02 0.80
CA LEU A 26 -20.32 1.63 0.42
C LEU A 26 -21.58 0.90 -0.06
N LEU A 27 -22.71 1.09 0.62
CA LEU A 27 -24.01 0.53 0.23
C LEU A 27 -24.44 1.02 -1.17
N GLY A 28 -24.34 2.33 -1.40
CA GLY A 28 -24.68 2.92 -2.70
C GLY A 28 -23.79 2.44 -3.85
N GLU A 29 -22.53 2.09 -3.59
CA GLU A 29 -21.68 1.43 -4.59
C GLU A 29 -22.05 -0.04 -4.79
N ILE A 30 -22.36 -0.78 -3.71
CA ILE A 30 -22.77 -2.19 -3.80
C ILE A 30 -24.03 -2.35 -4.67
N GLU A 31 -25.01 -1.45 -4.52
CA GLU A 31 -26.26 -1.47 -5.29
C GLU A 31 -26.09 -1.31 -6.81
N LYS A 32 -24.95 -0.78 -7.27
CA LYS A 32 -24.66 -0.64 -8.70
C LYS A 32 -24.29 -1.95 -9.38
N TYR A 33 -23.94 -2.98 -8.61
CA TYR A 33 -23.48 -4.26 -9.13
C TYR A 33 -24.58 -5.32 -9.02
N ASP A 34 -24.71 -6.13 -10.07
CA ASP A 34 -25.50 -7.36 -10.01
C ASP A 34 -24.71 -8.43 -9.25
N LEU A 35 -25.14 -8.73 -8.03
CA LEU A 35 -24.49 -9.71 -7.16
C LEU A 35 -25.03 -11.14 -7.35
N SER A 36 -26.03 -11.35 -8.21
CA SER A 36 -26.68 -12.65 -8.37
C SER A 36 -25.68 -13.73 -8.78
N GLU A 37 -25.56 -14.77 -7.93
CA GLU A 37 -24.61 -15.89 -8.07
C GLU A 37 -23.13 -15.48 -8.17
N ALA A 38 -22.80 -14.24 -7.80
CA ALA A 38 -21.46 -13.70 -7.94
C ALA A 38 -20.56 -14.00 -6.73
N VAL A 39 -19.27 -14.14 -7.00
CA VAL A 39 -18.22 -14.11 -5.98
C VAL A 39 -17.75 -12.67 -5.83
N VAL A 40 -17.98 -12.08 -4.66
CA VAL A 40 -17.78 -10.65 -4.41
C VAL A 40 -16.54 -10.42 -3.56
N ARG A 41 -15.81 -9.36 -3.90
CA ARG A 41 -14.69 -8.85 -3.13
C ARG A 41 -14.85 -7.34 -2.95
N VAL A 42 -14.87 -6.88 -1.71
CA VAL A 42 -15.05 -5.46 -1.38
C VAL A 42 -13.76 -4.90 -0.82
N PHE A 43 -13.26 -3.86 -1.46
CA PHE A 43 -12.16 -3.03 -1.00
C PHE A 43 -12.63 -1.61 -0.77
N TYR A 44 -12.26 -1.04 0.37
CA TYR A 44 -12.55 0.35 0.67
C TYR A 44 -11.29 1.11 1.07
N THR A 45 -11.18 2.37 0.67
CA THR A 45 -10.08 3.27 1.05
C THR A 45 -10.65 4.38 1.92
N MET A 46 -10.17 4.48 3.16
CA MET A 46 -10.55 5.54 4.11
C MET A 46 -9.45 5.79 5.16
N PRO A 47 -9.44 6.94 5.84
CA PRO A 47 -8.62 7.18 7.03
C PRO A 47 -8.89 6.15 8.14
N ALA A 48 -7.87 5.78 8.91
CA ALA A 48 -7.99 4.71 9.92
C ALA A 48 -8.91 5.09 11.09
N GLU A 49 -9.00 6.39 11.38
CA GLU A 49 -9.75 7.00 12.47
C GLU A 49 -11.27 6.84 12.32
N ARG A 50 -11.73 6.43 11.12
CA ARG A 50 -13.16 6.33 10.77
C ARG A 50 -13.63 4.90 10.54
N GLU A 51 -12.78 3.90 10.74
CA GLU A 51 -13.16 2.49 10.56
C GLU A 51 -14.30 2.07 11.50
N ASP A 52 -14.34 2.63 12.72
CA ASP A 52 -15.39 2.35 13.71
C ASP A 52 -16.78 2.88 13.28
N LEU A 53 -16.85 3.73 12.26
CA LEU A 53 -18.11 4.24 11.71
C LEU A 53 -18.76 3.29 10.69
N LEU A 54 -18.08 2.20 10.32
CA LEU A 54 -18.62 1.20 9.41
C LEU A 54 -19.58 0.25 10.12
N ASP A 55 -20.82 0.22 9.65
CA ASP A 55 -21.80 -0.78 10.07
C ASP A 55 -21.66 -2.04 9.20
N PHE A 56 -20.79 -2.94 9.63
CA PHE A 56 -20.60 -4.24 8.96
C PHE A 56 -21.88 -5.07 8.89
N LYS A 57 -22.84 -4.89 9.80
CA LYS A 57 -24.10 -5.64 9.75
C LYS A 57 -24.91 -5.22 8.53
N ARG A 58 -25.05 -3.90 8.31
CA ARG A 58 -25.75 -3.37 7.13
C ARG A 58 -25.04 -3.72 5.82
N ILE A 59 -23.71 -3.65 5.82
CA ILE A 59 -22.89 -4.00 4.65
C ILE A 59 -23.06 -5.48 4.29
N ASN A 60 -23.02 -6.38 5.28
CA ASN A 60 -23.22 -7.80 5.05
C ASN A 60 -24.64 -8.09 4.52
N SER A 61 -25.67 -7.43 5.05
CA SER A 61 -27.03 -7.58 4.53
C SER A 61 -27.18 -7.14 3.08
N ALA A 62 -26.47 -6.09 2.64
CA ALA A 62 -26.46 -5.69 1.24
C ALA A 62 -25.74 -6.69 0.32
N LEU A 63 -24.87 -7.53 0.87
CA LEU A 63 -24.12 -8.56 0.15
C LEU A 63 -24.77 -9.95 0.20
N GLU A 64 -25.89 -10.13 0.93
CA GLU A 64 -26.57 -11.43 1.07
C GLU A 64 -27.02 -12.04 -0.27
N GLY A 65 -27.25 -11.22 -1.29
CA GLY A 65 -27.58 -11.69 -2.64
C GLY A 65 -26.43 -12.36 -3.39
N ALA A 66 -25.19 -12.25 -2.88
CA ALA A 66 -24.01 -12.86 -3.45
C ALA A 66 -23.91 -14.36 -3.16
N PHE A 67 -23.27 -15.12 -4.05
CA PHE A 67 -22.95 -16.52 -3.78
C PHE A 67 -21.90 -16.66 -2.68
N LEU A 68 -20.87 -15.80 -2.71
CA LEU A 68 -19.79 -15.81 -1.74
C LEU A 68 -19.15 -14.44 -1.62
N VAL A 69 -19.04 -13.93 -0.39
CA VAL A 69 -18.21 -12.77 -0.08
C VAL A 69 -16.83 -13.25 0.36
N THR A 70 -15.82 -12.98 -0.45
CA THR A 70 -14.44 -13.47 -0.23
C THR A 70 -13.68 -12.62 0.77
N SER A 71 -13.78 -11.30 0.67
CA SER A 71 -13.18 -10.37 1.62
C SER A 71 -13.92 -9.03 1.60
N ILE A 72 -14.00 -8.43 2.78
CA ILE A 72 -14.31 -7.01 2.98
C ILE A 72 -13.09 -6.45 3.70
N ALA A 73 -12.27 -5.68 2.99
CA ALA A 73 -10.97 -5.26 3.52
C ALA A 73 -10.64 -3.82 3.15
N LYS A 74 -9.95 -3.14 4.06
CA LYS A 74 -9.34 -1.85 3.74
C LYS A 74 -8.23 -2.03 2.71
N LYS A 75 -8.27 -1.21 1.67
CA LYS A 75 -7.20 -1.09 0.70
C LYS A 75 -6.08 -0.24 1.31
N SER A 76 -5.11 -0.90 1.95
CA SER A 76 -3.87 -0.23 2.33
C SER A 76 -3.12 0.18 1.06
N LYS A 77 -2.56 1.39 1.02
CA LYS A 77 -1.60 1.74 -0.03
C LYS A 77 -0.53 0.64 -0.04
N PRO A 78 -0.22 0.02 -1.20
CA PRO A 78 0.91 -0.86 -1.28
C PRO A 78 2.11 -0.06 -0.78
N VAL A 79 2.79 -0.53 0.27
CA VAL A 79 4.09 0.04 0.63
C VAL A 79 4.92 -0.17 -0.63
N GLU A 80 5.25 0.93 -1.33
CA GLU A 80 6.18 0.86 -2.43
C GLU A 80 7.41 0.15 -1.88
N ARG A 81 7.69 -1.04 -2.42
CA ARG A 81 8.90 -1.76 -2.03
C ARG A 81 10.04 -0.92 -2.57
N VAL A 82 10.59 -0.07 -1.70
CA VAL A 82 11.83 0.65 -1.98
C VAL A 82 12.84 -0.43 -2.31
N LYS A 83 13.31 -0.46 -3.56
CA LYS A 83 14.40 -1.35 -3.95
C LYS A 83 15.56 -1.02 -3.02
N ARG A 84 16.09 -2.01 -2.29
CA ARG A 84 17.33 -1.82 -1.52
C ARG A 84 18.41 -1.39 -2.53
N ALA A 85 19.22 -0.39 -2.20
CA ALA A 85 20.41 -0.11 -3.01
C ALA A 85 21.24 -1.39 -3.06
N GLU A 86 21.68 -1.71 -4.26
CA GLU A 86 22.78 -2.66 -4.47
C GLU A 86 24.05 -1.96 -4.00
N ILE A 87 24.36 -2.15 -2.72
CA ILE A 87 25.64 -1.81 -2.11
C ILE A 87 26.48 -3.09 -2.16
N SER A 88 27.45 -3.16 -3.07
CA SER A 88 28.49 -4.21 -3.12
C SER A 88 29.70 -3.78 -2.28
N GLU A 89 30.50 -4.74 -1.81
CA GLU A 89 31.79 -4.49 -1.15
C GLU A 89 32.82 -3.83 -2.07
N ASP A 90 32.60 -3.88 -3.39
CA ASP A 90 33.46 -3.25 -4.40
C ASP A 90 33.23 -1.73 -4.56
N LEU A 91 32.20 -1.17 -3.91
CA LEU A 91 31.92 0.27 -3.98
C LEU A 91 32.90 1.04 -3.08
N GLY A 92 33.42 2.15 -3.59
CA GLY A 92 34.15 3.10 -2.76
C GLY A 92 33.26 3.68 -1.66
N MET A 93 33.84 4.06 -0.52
CA MET A 93 33.12 4.55 0.66
C MET A 93 32.15 5.70 0.34
N LEU A 94 32.57 6.64 -0.50
CA LEU A 94 31.74 7.76 -0.96
C LEU A 94 30.57 7.32 -1.83
N GLU A 95 30.79 6.42 -2.77
CA GLU A 95 29.72 5.90 -3.64
C GLU A 95 28.70 5.06 -2.85
N ALA A 96 29.17 4.29 -1.87
CA ALA A 96 28.31 3.56 -0.94
C ALA A 96 27.47 4.52 -0.09
N MET A 97 28.07 5.60 0.43
CA MET A 97 27.38 6.63 1.20
C MET A 97 26.32 7.36 0.36
N ASP A 98 26.65 7.71 -0.89
CA ASP A 98 25.71 8.33 -1.83
C ASP A 98 24.48 7.46 -2.09
N LYS A 99 24.69 6.18 -2.39
CA LYS A 99 23.59 5.21 -2.59
C LYS A 99 22.77 4.99 -1.33
N TYR A 100 23.38 5.05 -0.15
CA TYR A 100 22.68 4.93 1.12
C TYR A 100 21.74 6.11 1.38
N ILE A 101 22.22 7.34 1.18
CA ILE A 101 21.44 8.57 1.35
C ILE A 101 20.27 8.61 0.35
N GLN A 102 20.47 8.18 -0.91
CA GLN A 102 19.41 8.13 -1.93
C GLN A 102 18.22 7.23 -1.53
N ASN A 103 18.45 6.22 -0.68
CA ASN A 103 17.38 5.35 -0.18
C ASN A 103 16.72 5.81 1.12
N SER A 104 17.25 6.86 1.74
CA SER A 104 16.80 7.37 3.04
C SER A 104 16.54 8.87 2.91
N PRO A 105 15.33 9.28 2.47
CA PRO A 105 14.99 10.69 2.24
C PRO A 105 15.28 11.60 3.44
N ASP A 106 15.15 11.06 4.66
CA ASP A 106 15.40 11.77 5.93
C ASP A 106 16.87 12.21 6.09
N LEU A 107 17.80 11.57 5.36
CA LEU A 107 19.24 11.85 5.43
C LEU A 107 19.71 12.85 4.38
N VAL A 108 18.86 13.21 3.39
CA VAL A 108 19.20 14.18 2.34
C VAL A 108 19.70 15.52 2.91
N PRO A 109 19.09 16.10 3.98
CA PRO A 109 19.58 17.36 4.55
C PRO A 109 20.97 17.25 5.19
N LEU A 110 21.39 16.04 5.59
CA LEU A 110 22.67 15.77 6.25
C LEU A 110 23.73 15.21 5.27
N SER A 111 23.42 15.16 3.98
CA SER A 111 24.25 14.51 2.97
C SER A 111 25.72 14.95 3.01
N GLU A 112 25.96 16.27 2.99
CA GLU A 112 27.31 16.83 2.95
C GLU A 112 28.10 16.54 4.23
N GLU A 113 27.43 16.57 5.37
CA GLU A 113 28.04 16.30 6.67
C GLU A 113 28.43 14.82 6.79
N LEU A 114 27.53 13.92 6.40
CA LEU A 114 27.77 12.47 6.40
C LEU A 114 28.93 12.08 5.47
N LYS A 115 29.00 12.67 4.27
CA LYS A 115 30.12 12.45 3.34
C LYS A 115 31.44 12.95 3.89
N THR A 116 31.43 14.12 4.53
CA THR A 116 32.63 14.70 5.14
C THR A 116 33.19 13.79 6.24
N TYR A 117 32.32 13.26 7.12
CA TYR A 117 32.77 12.33 8.15
C TYR A 117 33.20 10.99 7.57
N ALA A 118 32.53 10.48 6.55
CA ALA A 118 32.93 9.24 5.87
C ALA A 118 34.35 9.34 5.30
N GLN A 119 34.69 10.46 4.64
CA GLN A 119 36.04 10.71 4.11
C GLN A 119 37.09 10.77 5.21
N LYS A 120 36.79 11.41 6.33
CA LYS A 120 37.73 11.48 7.47
C LYS A 120 38.02 10.08 8.02
N LEU A 121 36.99 9.25 8.19
CA LEU A 121 37.15 7.88 8.67
C LEU A 121 37.94 7.01 7.69
N GLU A 122 37.74 7.19 6.39
CA GLU A 122 38.51 6.50 5.35
C GLU A 122 39.99 6.90 5.39
N GLN A 123 40.29 8.19 5.52
CA GLN A 123 41.66 8.68 5.68
C GLN A 123 42.34 8.19 6.97
N GLU A 124 41.61 8.12 8.08
CA GLU A 124 42.11 7.56 9.34
C GLU A 124 42.41 6.06 9.26
N LEU A 125 41.62 5.31 8.49
CA LEU A 125 41.86 3.89 8.22
C LEU A 125 43.10 3.69 7.34
N GLU A 126 43.23 4.46 6.26
CA GLU A 126 44.39 4.38 5.36
C GLU A 126 45.69 4.86 6.03
N GLY A 127 45.62 5.84 6.93
CA GLY A 127 46.76 6.35 7.68
C GLY A 127 47.24 5.44 8.83
N ASN A 128 46.43 4.46 9.24
CA ASN A 128 46.75 3.46 10.27
C ASN A 128 47.13 2.08 9.69
N ALA A 129 47.17 1.93 8.37
CA ALA A 129 47.58 0.71 7.65
C ALA A 129 49.07 0.76 7.27
#